data_AF-A0A7S3Y3K2-F1
#
_entry.id   AF-A0A7S3Y3K2-F1
#
_cell.length_a   1.000
_cell.length_b   1.000
_cell.length_c   1.000
_cell.angle_alpha   90.00
_cell.angle_beta   90.00
_cell.angle_gamma   90.00
#
_symmetry.space_group_name_H-M   'P 1'
#
loop_
_entity.id
_entity.type
_entity.pdbx_description
1 polymer ?
#
loop_
_entity_poly.entity_id
_entity_poly.type
_entity_poly.pdbx_seq_one_letter_code
_entity_poly.pdbx_strand_id
1 'polypeptide(L)'
;MEENDLSPIARLHKQPSVNLGEPLPKCIHSVSVSLPLWEHVVGYEEGDQKIISELKSGYPRFVFSQLVADLMALCLERFGRGELGHEACLLLPSEAAALDCCFFLKRYCDLRPADPALPDPRWAAESLRVHQVTEGGPEGALGVWAVLLPGPLRAAAKAYWQHGGRLVSSRRAAAALCELGREMAWENCDKCWQHAARSDGGDWAAPLRRLVDRVAALALPAGEQQAAAEVVRLYPSGMAAVYAALRLARALAALDAEEELGGGGEGDERRD
;
A
#
# COMPACT_ATOMS: atom_id res chain seq x y z
N MET A 1 -24.38 -43.17 -5.09
CA MET A 1 -23.88 -42.62 -3.81
C MET A 1 -24.23 -41.16 -3.79
N GLU A 2 -25.19 -40.80 -2.95
CA GLU A 2 -25.57 -39.40 -2.74
C GLU A 2 -24.40 -38.61 -2.14
N GLU A 3 -24.36 -37.31 -2.41
CA GLU A 3 -23.25 -36.40 -2.07
C GLU A 3 -22.95 -36.33 -0.55
N ASN A 4 -23.87 -36.82 0.28
CA ASN A 4 -23.75 -36.89 1.72
C ASN A 4 -22.91 -38.07 2.26
N ASP A 5 -22.56 -39.07 1.45
CA ASP A 5 -21.79 -40.24 1.91
C ASP A 5 -20.26 -40.09 1.82
N LEU A 6 -19.76 -38.98 1.28
CA LEU A 6 -18.33 -38.73 1.20
C LEU A 6 -17.79 -38.22 2.55
N SER A 7 -16.65 -38.78 2.98
CA SER A 7 -15.92 -38.28 4.15
C SER A 7 -15.57 -36.79 3.98
N PRO A 8 -15.46 -36.00 5.06
CA PRO A 8 -15.07 -34.59 4.97
C PRO A 8 -13.78 -34.36 4.15
N ILE A 9 -12.84 -35.32 4.20
CA ILE A 9 -11.61 -35.31 3.40
C ILE A 9 -11.91 -35.56 1.91
N ALA A 10 -12.75 -36.53 1.57
CA ALA A 10 -13.11 -36.79 0.17
C ALA A 10 -13.91 -35.62 -0.45
N ARG A 11 -14.60 -34.82 0.36
CA ARG A 11 -15.27 -33.58 -0.08
C ARG A 11 -14.27 -32.45 -0.38
N LEU A 12 -13.13 -32.38 0.31
CA LEU A 12 -12.06 -31.42 0.02
C LEU A 12 -11.42 -31.66 -1.36
N HIS A 13 -11.32 -32.92 -1.80
CA HIS A 13 -10.80 -33.29 -3.13
C HIS A 13 -11.69 -32.87 -4.31
N LYS A 14 -12.92 -32.38 -4.05
CA LYS A 14 -13.83 -31.82 -5.05
C LYS A 14 -13.80 -30.29 -5.11
N GLN A 15 -12.83 -29.63 -4.49
CA GLN A 15 -12.57 -28.24 -4.86
C GLN A 15 -12.24 -28.24 -6.36
N PRO A 16 -12.91 -27.39 -7.18
CA PRO A 16 -12.61 -27.33 -8.60
C PRO A 16 -11.10 -27.14 -8.72
N SER A 17 -10.44 -28.01 -9.49
CA SER A 17 -9.00 -27.93 -9.72
C SER A 17 -8.70 -26.57 -10.35
N VAL A 18 -8.34 -25.60 -9.54
CA VAL A 18 -7.98 -24.28 -10.04
C VAL A 18 -6.52 -24.40 -10.49
N ASN A 19 -6.27 -24.15 -11.77
CA ASN A 19 -4.93 -24.21 -12.35
C ASN A 19 -3.92 -23.42 -11.50
N LEU A 20 -2.66 -23.84 -11.51
CA LEU A 20 -1.57 -23.14 -10.83
C LEU A 20 -1.61 -21.64 -11.16
N GLY A 21 -1.46 -20.80 -10.14
CA GLY A 21 -1.33 -19.35 -10.28
C GLY A 21 -2.64 -18.60 -10.55
N GLU A 22 -3.76 -19.29 -10.74
CA GLU A 22 -5.07 -18.67 -10.92
C GLU A 22 -5.54 -17.91 -9.68
N PRO A 23 -6.14 -16.72 -9.83
CA PRO A 23 -6.63 -15.93 -8.70
C PRO A 23 -7.77 -16.61 -7.93
N LEU A 24 -7.73 -16.49 -6.60
CA LEU A 24 -8.76 -17.01 -5.70
C LEU A 24 -9.34 -15.88 -4.82
N PRO A 25 -10.67 -15.63 -4.82
CA PRO A 25 -11.61 -16.02 -5.87
C PRO A 25 -11.22 -15.42 -7.23
N LYS A 26 -11.75 -15.96 -8.33
CA LYS A 26 -11.51 -15.44 -9.70
C LYS A 26 -12.08 -14.01 -9.85
N CYS A 27 -11.27 -13.02 -9.53
CA CYS A 27 -11.64 -11.60 -9.46
C CYS A 27 -10.39 -10.72 -9.64
N ILE A 28 -10.54 -9.55 -10.28
CA ILE A 28 -9.47 -8.54 -10.43
C ILE A 28 -8.88 -8.03 -9.11
N HIS A 29 -9.63 -8.16 -8.02
CA HIS A 29 -9.21 -7.72 -6.69
C HIS A 29 -8.70 -8.85 -5.81
N SER A 30 -8.53 -10.05 -6.38
CA SER A 30 -8.01 -11.21 -5.65
C SER A 30 -6.61 -10.93 -5.10
N VAL A 31 -6.37 -11.46 -3.91
CA VAL A 31 -5.13 -11.30 -3.13
C VAL A 31 -4.47 -12.65 -2.82
N SER A 32 -4.97 -13.72 -3.42
CA SER A 32 -4.43 -15.07 -3.28
C SER A 32 -4.51 -15.81 -4.62
N VAL A 33 -3.71 -16.87 -4.73
CA VAL A 33 -3.58 -17.67 -5.94
C VAL A 33 -3.66 -19.15 -5.60
N SER A 34 -4.04 -19.95 -6.59
CA SER A 34 -4.07 -21.40 -6.48
C SER A 34 -2.66 -21.98 -6.56
N LEU A 35 -2.26 -22.74 -5.54
CA LEU A 35 -1.09 -23.63 -5.56
C LEU A 35 -1.61 -25.06 -5.31
N PRO A 36 -2.11 -25.76 -6.35
CA PRO A 36 -2.95 -26.95 -6.15
C PRO A 36 -2.17 -28.20 -5.69
N LEU A 37 -0.85 -28.23 -5.82
CA LEU A 37 0.01 -29.36 -5.46
C LEU A 37 1.04 -28.92 -4.43
N TRP A 38 1.47 -29.84 -3.56
CA TRP A 38 2.53 -29.55 -2.58
C TRP A 38 3.84 -29.12 -3.25
N GLU A 39 4.19 -29.72 -4.38
CA GLU A 39 5.35 -29.35 -5.20
C GLU A 39 5.29 -27.89 -5.66
N HIS A 40 4.08 -27.36 -5.93
CA HIS A 40 3.92 -25.93 -6.25
C HIS A 40 4.18 -25.04 -5.04
N VAL A 41 3.83 -25.48 -3.83
CA VAL A 41 4.13 -24.74 -2.60
C VAL A 41 5.64 -24.73 -2.34
N VAL A 42 6.30 -25.90 -2.46
CA VAL A 42 7.76 -25.99 -2.33
C VAL A 42 8.45 -25.11 -3.37
N GLY A 43 8.09 -25.22 -4.64
CA GLY A 43 8.68 -24.40 -5.71
C GLY A 43 8.40 -22.91 -5.54
N TYR A 44 7.26 -22.50 -4.99
CA TYR A 44 7.00 -21.11 -4.63
C TYR A 44 7.98 -20.60 -3.56
N GLU A 45 8.17 -21.37 -2.47
CA GLU A 45 9.07 -20.99 -1.36
C GLU A 45 10.55 -21.00 -1.78
N GLU A 46 10.95 -21.92 -2.66
CA GLU A 46 12.32 -22.01 -3.19
C GLU A 46 12.60 -21.02 -4.33
N GLY A 47 11.57 -20.31 -4.80
CA GLY A 47 11.71 -19.33 -5.87
C GLY A 47 11.87 -19.92 -7.27
N ASP A 48 11.36 -21.13 -7.51
CA ASP A 48 11.35 -21.77 -8.83
C ASP A 48 10.61 -20.86 -9.82
N GLN A 49 11.34 -20.42 -10.86
CA GLN A 49 10.82 -19.53 -11.89
C GLN A 49 9.64 -20.15 -12.65
N LYS A 50 9.58 -21.48 -12.79
CA LYS A 50 8.45 -22.18 -13.42
C LYS A 50 7.15 -22.04 -12.62
N ILE A 51 7.26 -21.84 -11.30
CA ILE A 51 6.10 -21.63 -10.43
C ILE A 51 5.79 -20.13 -10.33
N ILE A 52 6.81 -19.31 -10.10
CA ILE A 52 6.64 -17.85 -9.95
C ILE A 52 6.04 -17.23 -11.20
N SER A 53 6.45 -17.65 -12.41
CA SER A 53 5.96 -17.08 -13.66
C SER A 53 4.47 -17.33 -13.91
N GLU A 54 3.88 -18.35 -13.28
CA GLU A 54 2.47 -18.70 -13.44
C GLU A 54 1.55 -17.86 -12.53
N LEU A 55 2.09 -17.19 -11.51
CA LEU A 55 1.27 -16.46 -10.53
C LEU A 55 0.67 -15.18 -11.12
N LYS A 56 -0.65 -15.18 -11.30
CA LYS A 56 -1.41 -14.03 -11.86
C LYS A 56 -1.77 -12.98 -10.83
N SER A 57 -1.69 -13.33 -9.55
CA SER A 57 -1.95 -12.44 -8.42
C SER A 57 -1.09 -12.87 -7.24
N GLY A 58 -1.23 -12.19 -6.12
CA GLY A 58 -0.60 -12.58 -4.88
C GLY A 58 -0.98 -11.66 -3.75
N TYR A 59 -0.46 -11.98 -2.58
CA TYR A 59 -0.69 -11.18 -1.41
C TYR A 59 -0.10 -9.76 -1.61
N PRO A 60 -0.86 -8.67 -1.38
CA PRO A 60 -0.49 -7.30 -1.72
C PRO A 60 0.77 -6.73 -1.08
N ARG A 61 1.50 -7.49 -0.26
CA ARG A 61 2.82 -7.10 0.24
C ARG A 61 3.96 -7.64 -0.62
N PHE A 62 3.72 -8.67 -1.42
CA PHE A 62 4.76 -9.34 -2.20
C PHE A 62 4.61 -9.07 -3.70
N VAL A 63 3.35 -8.93 -4.15
CA VAL A 63 2.98 -8.79 -5.55
C VAL A 63 2.17 -7.52 -5.74
N PHE A 64 2.55 -6.70 -6.73
CA PHE A 64 1.69 -5.62 -7.20
C PHE A 64 0.52 -6.25 -7.98
N SER A 65 -0.71 -5.95 -7.61
CA SER A 65 -1.85 -6.34 -8.45
C SER A 65 -1.71 -5.70 -9.84
N GLN A 66 -2.20 -6.35 -10.90
CA GLN A 66 -2.14 -5.83 -12.27
C GLN A 66 -2.63 -4.37 -12.35
N LEU A 67 -3.69 -4.02 -11.62
CA LEU A 67 -4.24 -2.67 -11.56
C LEU A 67 -3.27 -1.61 -11.04
N VAL A 68 -2.47 -1.99 -10.03
CA VAL A 68 -1.42 -1.11 -9.48
C VAL A 68 -0.28 -0.99 -10.47
N ALA A 69 0.07 -2.08 -11.17
CA ALA A 69 1.09 -2.07 -12.23
C ALA A 69 0.67 -1.19 -13.42
N ASP A 70 -0.57 -1.31 -13.89
CA ASP A 70 -1.12 -0.50 -14.98
C ASP A 70 -1.14 0.98 -14.62
N LEU A 71 -1.53 1.31 -13.39
CA LEU A 71 -1.50 2.69 -12.91
C LEU A 71 -0.07 3.24 -12.75
N MET A 72 0.90 2.41 -12.32
CA MET A 72 2.32 2.79 -12.30
C MET A 72 2.85 3.07 -13.72
N ALA A 73 2.48 2.23 -14.69
CA ALA A 73 2.85 2.43 -16.09
C ALA A 73 2.28 3.74 -16.64
N LEU A 74 0.98 4.00 -16.40
CA LEU A 74 0.34 5.25 -16.79
C LEU A 74 1.01 6.48 -16.15
N CYS A 75 1.44 6.37 -14.88
CA CYS A 75 2.18 7.45 -14.22
C CYS A 75 3.56 7.68 -14.85
N LEU A 76 4.26 6.62 -15.27
CA LEU A 76 5.53 6.74 -16.00
C LEU A 76 5.33 7.36 -17.38
N GLU A 77 4.26 7.01 -18.09
CA GLU A 77 3.91 7.63 -19.38
C GLU A 77 3.61 9.13 -19.22
N ARG A 78 2.88 9.51 -18.16
CA ARG A 78 2.41 10.88 -17.93
C ARG A 78 3.47 11.80 -17.33
N PHE A 79 4.31 11.29 -16.42
CA PHE A 79 5.21 12.09 -15.59
C PHE A 79 6.70 11.70 -15.73
N GLY A 80 6.99 10.59 -16.40
CA GLY A 80 8.35 10.15 -16.66
C GLY A 80 9.05 11.04 -17.70
N ARG A 81 10.38 11.04 -17.67
CA ARG A 81 11.21 11.83 -18.60
C ARG A 81 11.49 11.15 -19.94
N GLY A 82 10.79 10.05 -20.25
CA GLY A 82 10.79 9.43 -21.58
C GLY A 82 11.89 8.38 -21.84
N GLU A 83 12.84 8.17 -20.93
CA GLU A 83 13.82 7.09 -21.05
C GLU A 83 13.30 5.80 -20.39
N LEU A 84 12.69 4.92 -21.19
CA LEU A 84 12.22 3.61 -20.74
C LEU A 84 13.35 2.86 -20.03
N GLY A 85 13.08 2.40 -18.80
CA GLY A 85 14.02 1.60 -18.01
C GLY A 85 14.90 2.40 -17.04
N HIS A 86 15.05 3.71 -17.21
CA HIS A 86 15.85 4.56 -16.33
C HIS A 86 15.10 5.05 -15.10
N GLU A 87 13.78 5.09 -15.14
CA GLU A 87 12.92 5.50 -14.04
C GLU A 87 12.01 4.36 -13.58
N ALA A 88 11.59 4.42 -12.32
CA ALA A 88 10.58 3.58 -11.73
C ALA A 88 9.53 4.45 -11.04
N CYS A 89 8.32 3.92 -10.90
CA CYS A 89 7.22 4.57 -10.21
C CYS A 89 6.80 3.70 -9.02
N LEU A 90 6.48 4.34 -7.90
CA LEU A 90 5.81 3.71 -6.77
C LEU A 90 4.55 4.49 -6.42
N LEU A 91 3.43 3.79 -6.22
CA LEU A 91 2.16 4.41 -5.84
C LEU A 91 1.91 4.35 -4.35
N LEU A 92 1.50 5.49 -3.78
CA LEU A 92 1.31 5.70 -2.36
C LEU A 92 -0.08 6.28 -2.06
N PRO A 93 -0.65 5.98 -0.88
CA PRO A 93 -2.02 6.34 -0.53
C PRO A 93 -2.20 7.79 -0.06
N SER A 94 -1.16 8.61 0.03
CA SER A 94 -1.24 10.01 0.39
C SER A 94 0.06 10.74 0.07
N GLU A 95 0.00 12.07 0.04
CA GLU A 95 1.19 12.92 -0.12
C GLU A 95 2.23 12.63 0.97
N ALA A 96 1.79 12.61 2.24
CA ALA A 96 2.66 12.24 3.35
C ALA A 96 3.34 10.88 3.12
N ALA A 97 2.62 9.90 2.54
CA ALA A 97 3.21 8.59 2.25
C ALA A 97 4.27 8.62 1.15
N ALA A 98 4.06 9.46 0.13
CA ALA A 98 5.02 9.71 -0.93
C ALA A 98 6.26 10.45 -0.40
N LEU A 99 6.08 11.50 0.39
CA LEU A 99 7.18 12.25 1.00
C LEU A 99 8.03 11.38 1.94
N ASP A 100 7.39 10.53 2.74
CA ASP A 100 8.08 9.58 3.61
C ASP A 100 8.86 8.52 2.80
N CYS A 101 8.35 8.11 1.64
CA CYS A 101 9.07 7.24 0.71
C CYS A 101 10.33 7.95 0.20
N CYS A 102 10.21 9.21 -0.22
CA CYS A 102 11.36 10.01 -0.66
C CYS A 102 12.39 10.17 0.45
N PHE A 103 11.96 10.45 1.69
CA PHE A 103 12.85 10.53 2.84
C PHE A 103 13.57 9.20 3.10
N PHE A 104 12.84 8.08 3.06
CA PHE A 104 13.42 6.75 3.20
C PHE A 104 14.48 6.49 2.13
N LEU A 105 14.19 6.76 0.85
CA LEU A 105 15.10 6.52 -0.26
C LEU A 105 16.37 7.38 -0.18
N LYS A 106 16.23 8.66 0.18
CA LYS A 106 17.38 9.55 0.44
C LYS A 106 18.28 8.96 1.52
N ARG A 107 17.68 8.63 2.68
CA ARG A 107 18.41 8.04 3.81
C ARG A 107 19.02 6.68 3.46
N TYR A 108 18.36 5.90 2.62
CA TYR A 108 18.84 4.61 2.13
C TYR A 108 20.14 4.74 1.34
N CYS A 109 20.27 5.79 0.51
CA CYS A 109 21.50 6.12 -0.20
C CYS A 109 22.57 6.71 0.73
N ASP A 110 22.20 7.65 1.60
CA ASP A 110 23.15 8.30 2.53
C ASP A 110 23.87 7.30 3.44
N LEU A 111 23.19 6.22 3.81
CA LEU A 111 23.74 5.16 4.64
C LEU A 111 24.59 4.15 3.86
N ARG A 112 24.62 4.23 2.54
CA ARG A 112 25.32 3.29 1.64
C ARG A 112 26.03 4.02 0.49
N PRO A 113 26.89 5.01 0.77
CA PRO A 113 27.53 5.81 -0.28
C PRO A 113 28.52 5.01 -1.14
N ALA A 114 28.98 3.85 -0.68
CA ALA A 114 29.94 3.00 -1.38
C ALA A 114 29.29 1.84 -2.16
N ASP A 115 27.95 1.73 -2.18
CA ASP A 115 27.27 0.67 -2.91
C ASP A 115 27.21 1.02 -4.41
N PRO A 116 27.91 0.29 -5.29
CA PRO A 116 27.95 0.61 -6.72
C PRO A 116 26.62 0.37 -7.43
N ALA A 117 25.69 -0.35 -6.81
CA ALA A 117 24.34 -0.54 -7.33
C ALA A 117 23.42 0.65 -7.03
N LEU A 118 23.85 1.58 -6.17
CA LEU A 118 23.09 2.76 -5.80
C LEU A 118 23.64 4.01 -6.50
N PRO A 119 22.75 4.95 -6.85
CA PRO A 119 23.19 6.22 -7.39
C PRO A 119 23.80 7.11 -6.31
N ASP A 120 24.54 8.13 -6.75
CA ASP A 120 25.02 9.19 -5.86
C ASP A 120 23.87 9.77 -5.02
N PRO A 121 24.03 9.92 -3.69
CA PRO A 121 22.95 10.39 -2.82
C PRO A 121 22.40 11.78 -3.18
N ARG A 122 23.25 12.70 -3.67
CA ARG A 122 22.79 14.04 -4.07
C ARG A 122 21.94 13.96 -5.33
N TRP A 123 22.41 13.23 -6.33
CA TRP A 123 21.64 12.99 -7.56
C TRP A 123 20.33 12.25 -7.28
N ALA A 124 20.34 11.26 -6.38
CA ALA A 124 19.14 10.56 -5.94
C ALA A 124 18.12 11.53 -5.33
N ALA A 125 18.59 12.42 -4.45
CA ALA A 125 17.72 13.38 -3.76
C ALA A 125 17.06 14.38 -4.71
N GLU A 126 17.76 14.80 -5.77
CA GLU A 126 17.27 15.72 -6.81
C GLU A 126 16.37 15.03 -7.85
N SER A 127 16.56 13.72 -8.04
CA SER A 127 15.83 12.95 -9.06
C SER A 127 14.45 12.46 -8.62
N LEU A 128 14.22 12.37 -7.31
CA LEU A 128 12.94 11.95 -6.72
C LEU A 128 11.85 13.01 -6.97
N ARG A 129 10.72 12.59 -7.55
CA ARG A 129 9.60 13.50 -7.87
C ARG A 129 8.29 12.92 -7.37
N VAL A 130 7.48 13.77 -6.75
CA VAL A 130 6.18 13.40 -6.21
C VAL A 130 5.10 14.06 -7.08
N HIS A 131 4.15 13.26 -7.54
CA HIS A 131 3.04 13.73 -8.37
C HIS A 131 1.72 13.25 -7.78
N GLN A 132 0.75 14.16 -7.74
CA GLN A 132 -0.63 13.79 -7.51
C GLN A 132 -1.18 13.13 -8.78
N VAL A 133 -1.74 11.93 -8.63
CA VAL A 133 -2.24 11.11 -9.74
C VAL A 133 -3.73 11.34 -9.95
N THR A 134 -4.49 11.35 -8.84
CA THR A 134 -5.92 11.66 -8.82
C THR A 134 -6.18 12.82 -7.88
N GLU A 135 -7.18 13.64 -8.22
CA GLU A 135 -7.59 14.71 -7.32
C GLU A 135 -8.22 14.08 -6.09
N GLY A 136 -7.50 14.14 -4.97
CA GLY A 136 -8.12 13.94 -3.67
C GLY A 136 -9.09 15.09 -3.51
N GLY A 137 -10.39 14.85 -3.72
CA GLY A 137 -11.40 15.89 -3.53
C GLY A 137 -11.24 16.54 -2.15
N PRO A 138 -11.67 17.82 -1.99
CA PRO A 138 -11.53 18.58 -0.75
C PRO A 138 -12.14 17.89 0.48
N GLU A 139 -13.00 16.89 0.25
CA GLU A 139 -13.73 16.11 1.25
C GLU A 139 -13.33 14.61 1.23
N GLY A 140 -12.09 14.30 0.86
CA GLY A 140 -11.56 12.95 1.06
C GLY A 140 -11.84 11.96 -0.07
N ALA A 141 -11.72 12.36 -1.34
CA ALA A 141 -11.40 11.34 -2.34
C ALA A 141 -10.04 10.73 -1.98
N LEU A 142 -9.92 9.40 -2.03
CA LEU A 142 -8.68 8.69 -1.71
C LEU A 142 -7.64 8.96 -2.82
N GLY A 143 -7.06 10.16 -2.83
CA GLY A 143 -6.12 10.65 -3.85
C GLY A 143 -4.86 9.79 -3.94
N VAL A 144 -4.50 9.33 -5.12
CA VAL A 144 -3.31 8.51 -5.35
C VAL A 144 -2.11 9.41 -5.61
N TRP A 145 -0.96 9.07 -5.05
CA TRP A 145 0.29 9.79 -5.24
C TRP A 145 1.33 8.87 -5.87
N ALA A 146 2.09 9.38 -6.82
CA ALA A 146 3.18 8.68 -7.48
C ALA A 146 4.51 9.29 -7.04
N VAL A 147 5.45 8.43 -6.65
CA VAL A 147 6.87 8.79 -6.54
C VAL A 147 7.57 8.25 -7.78
N LEU A 148 8.11 9.15 -8.62
CA LEU A 148 9.07 8.75 -9.65
C LEU A 148 10.46 8.78 -9.04
N LEU A 149 11.22 7.73 -9.31
CA LEU A 149 12.55 7.49 -8.75
C LEU A 149 13.49 6.92 -9.82
N PRO A 150 14.81 7.09 -9.66
CA PRO A 150 15.80 6.36 -10.43
C PRO A 150 15.60 4.85 -10.41
N GLY A 151 15.76 4.20 -11.57
CA GLY A 151 15.65 2.75 -11.76
C GLY A 151 16.44 1.91 -10.75
N PRO A 152 17.70 2.27 -10.41
CA PRO A 152 18.48 1.55 -9.39
C PRO A 152 17.83 1.52 -7.99
N LEU A 153 16.96 2.49 -7.67
CA LEU A 153 16.27 2.55 -6.38
C LEU A 153 14.97 1.72 -6.34
N ARG A 154 14.58 1.06 -7.44
CA ARG A 154 13.35 0.26 -7.53
C ARG A 154 13.25 -0.79 -6.43
N ALA A 155 14.34 -1.49 -6.13
CA ALA A 155 14.35 -2.52 -5.09
C ALA A 155 14.12 -1.93 -3.68
N ALA A 156 14.81 -0.82 -3.37
CA ALA A 156 14.63 -0.10 -2.10
C ALA A 156 13.20 0.46 -1.96
N ALA A 157 12.65 1.02 -3.03
CA ALA A 157 11.28 1.53 -3.06
C ALA A 157 10.25 0.40 -2.84
N LYS A 158 10.46 -0.76 -3.48
CA LYS A 158 9.63 -1.95 -3.24
C LYS A 158 9.72 -2.43 -1.78
N ALA A 159 10.90 -2.40 -1.17
CA ALA A 159 11.06 -2.74 0.25
C ALA A 159 10.29 -1.77 1.16
N TYR A 160 10.36 -0.46 0.91
CA TYR A 160 9.55 0.52 1.63
C TYR A 160 8.05 0.21 1.53
N TRP A 161 7.58 -0.06 0.32
CA TRP A 161 6.19 -0.43 0.06
C TRP A 161 5.77 -1.72 0.79
N GLN A 162 6.59 -2.76 0.71
CA GLN A 162 6.33 -4.10 1.26
C GLN A 162 6.31 -4.11 2.81
N HIS A 163 7.16 -3.30 3.43
CA HIS A 163 7.32 -3.28 4.90
C HIS A 163 6.62 -2.10 5.58
N GLY A 164 6.44 -0.98 4.90
CA GLY A 164 5.73 0.18 5.44
C GLY A 164 4.22 0.00 5.48
N GLY A 165 3.65 -0.92 4.68
CA GLY A 165 2.21 -1.21 4.68
C GLY A 165 1.33 -0.08 4.13
N ARG A 166 1.93 1.00 3.62
CA ARG A 166 1.24 2.18 3.08
C ARG A 166 1.08 2.04 1.58
N LEU A 167 0.21 1.11 1.20
CA LEU A 167 0.04 0.64 -0.17
C LEU A 167 -1.29 1.10 -0.77
N VAL A 168 -1.30 1.31 -2.07
CA VAL A 168 -2.52 1.49 -2.86
C VAL A 168 -3.15 0.13 -3.10
N SER A 169 -4.41 -0.04 -2.70
CA SER A 169 -5.16 -1.27 -2.90
C SER A 169 -5.58 -1.43 -4.37
N SER A 170 -5.87 -2.67 -4.78
CA SER A 170 -6.40 -2.96 -6.13
C SER A 170 -7.69 -2.19 -6.43
N ARG A 171 -8.56 -1.99 -5.44
CA ARG A 171 -9.80 -1.18 -5.59
C ARG A 171 -9.52 0.30 -5.78
N ARG A 172 -8.56 0.85 -5.03
CA ARG A 172 -8.17 2.25 -5.16
C ARG A 172 -7.46 2.51 -6.49
N ALA A 173 -6.63 1.57 -6.94
CA ALA A 173 -6.02 1.62 -8.26
C ALA A 173 -7.07 1.56 -9.39
N ALA A 174 -8.08 0.67 -9.28
CA ALA A 174 -9.20 0.65 -10.21
C ALA A 174 -9.94 1.99 -10.28
N ALA A 175 -10.34 2.54 -9.13
CA ALA A 175 -11.04 3.83 -9.07
C ALA A 175 -10.21 4.95 -9.74
N ALA A 176 -8.91 4.99 -9.48
CA ALA A 176 -8.02 5.96 -10.09
C ALA A 176 -7.86 5.76 -11.60
N LEU A 177 -7.76 4.52 -12.08
CA LEU A 177 -7.72 4.23 -13.52
C LEU A 177 -9.01 4.68 -14.23
N CYS A 178 -10.17 4.46 -13.61
CA CYS A 178 -11.45 4.91 -14.13
C CYS A 178 -11.56 6.44 -14.17
N GLU A 179 -11.14 7.14 -13.12
CA GLU A 179 -11.07 8.60 -13.07
C GLU A 179 -10.19 9.17 -14.20
N LEU A 180 -9.11 8.45 -14.53
CA LEU A 180 -8.18 8.78 -15.62
C LEU A 180 -8.66 8.31 -17.00
N GLY A 181 -9.92 7.88 -17.14
CA GLY A 181 -10.52 7.52 -18.43
C GLY A 181 -10.09 6.16 -19.00
N ARG A 182 -9.54 5.27 -18.17
CA ARG A 182 -9.18 3.91 -18.60
C ARG A 182 -10.37 2.97 -18.42
N GLU A 183 -10.81 2.36 -19.51
CA GLU A 183 -11.76 1.24 -19.45
C GLU A 183 -11.05 -0.01 -18.95
N MET A 184 -11.72 -0.73 -18.06
CA MET A 184 -11.21 -1.97 -17.47
C MET A 184 -12.14 -3.10 -17.88
N ALA A 185 -11.72 -3.92 -18.86
CA ALA A 185 -12.44 -5.12 -19.22
C ALA A 185 -11.97 -6.28 -18.34
N TRP A 186 -12.89 -6.86 -17.54
CA TRP A 186 -12.64 -8.14 -16.87
C TRP A 186 -13.86 -9.03 -16.89
N GLU A 187 -13.67 -10.27 -17.35
CA GLU A 187 -14.69 -11.30 -17.38
C GLU A 187 -15.11 -11.70 -15.95
N ASN A 188 -16.41 -11.67 -15.66
CA ASN A 188 -17.03 -12.05 -14.37
C ASN A 188 -16.91 -11.04 -13.21
N CYS A 189 -16.64 -9.75 -13.48
CA CYS A 189 -16.54 -8.72 -12.43
C CYS A 189 -17.85 -7.96 -12.13
N ASP A 190 -19.01 -8.39 -12.66
CA ASP A 190 -20.27 -7.62 -12.54
C ASP A 190 -20.65 -7.28 -11.09
N LYS A 191 -20.41 -8.19 -10.13
CA LYS A 191 -20.74 -7.96 -8.71
C LYS A 191 -19.69 -7.13 -7.95
N CYS A 192 -18.43 -7.15 -8.37
CA CYS A 192 -17.36 -6.43 -7.67
C CYS A 192 -17.26 -4.97 -8.12
N TRP A 193 -17.62 -4.70 -9.38
CA TRP A 193 -17.58 -3.37 -9.97
C TRP A 193 -18.84 -2.54 -9.68
N GLN A 194 -20.01 -3.18 -9.61
CA GLN A 194 -21.29 -2.51 -9.27
C GLN A 194 -21.29 -1.79 -7.90
N HIS A 195 -20.35 -2.08 -6.99
CA HIS A 195 -20.20 -1.32 -5.74
C HIS A 195 -19.18 -0.18 -5.83
N ALA A 196 -18.15 -0.28 -6.68
CA ALA A 196 -17.14 0.77 -6.83
C ALA A 196 -17.61 1.89 -7.78
N ALA A 197 -18.43 1.55 -8.78
CA ALA A 197 -19.00 2.53 -9.72
C ALA A 197 -20.28 3.22 -9.22
N ARG A 198 -20.86 2.72 -8.12
CA ARG A 198 -22.00 3.33 -7.42
C ARG A 198 -21.59 4.27 -6.29
N SER A 199 -20.30 4.42 -6.01
CA SER A 199 -19.87 5.65 -5.35
C SER A 199 -19.91 6.74 -6.41
N ASP A 200 -21.11 7.30 -6.61
CA ASP A 200 -21.28 8.64 -7.20
C ASP A 200 -20.13 9.49 -6.68
N GLY A 201 -19.29 10.05 -7.55
CA GLY A 201 -17.98 10.65 -7.24
C GLY A 201 -17.96 11.54 -6.01
N GLY A 202 -17.88 10.92 -4.83
CA GLY A 202 -18.43 11.52 -3.62
C GLY A 202 -17.72 10.98 -2.41
N ASP A 203 -17.00 11.89 -1.76
CA ASP A 203 -16.73 11.93 -0.33
C ASP A 203 -16.54 10.56 0.36
N TRP A 204 -15.29 10.06 0.43
CA TRP A 204 -14.98 8.90 1.28
C TRP A 204 -14.92 9.25 2.78
N ALA A 205 -14.97 10.53 3.16
CA ALA A 205 -15.16 10.91 4.55
C ALA A 205 -16.56 10.48 5.02
N ALA A 206 -17.58 10.46 4.15
CA ALA A 206 -18.92 9.98 4.51
C ALA A 206 -18.96 8.49 4.94
N PRO A 207 -18.42 7.51 4.19
CA PRO A 207 -18.28 6.13 4.66
C PRO A 207 -17.47 5.97 5.96
N LEU A 208 -16.35 6.69 6.12
CA LEU A 208 -15.55 6.64 7.34
C LEU A 208 -16.29 7.25 8.53
N ARG A 209 -17.01 8.36 8.32
CA ARG A 209 -17.86 9.00 9.32
C ARG A 209 -19.00 8.08 9.72
N ARG A 210 -19.68 7.44 8.76
CA ARG A 210 -20.70 6.41 9.05
C ARG A 210 -20.14 5.25 9.85
N LEU A 211 -18.89 4.83 9.61
CA LEU A 211 -18.24 3.80 10.41
C LEU A 211 -18.00 4.28 11.84
N VAL A 212 -17.44 5.48 12.01
CA VAL A 212 -17.23 6.11 13.32
C VAL A 212 -18.55 6.23 14.09
N ASP A 213 -19.60 6.75 13.45
CA ASP A 213 -20.92 6.92 14.04
C ASP A 213 -21.54 5.58 14.43
N ARG A 214 -21.39 4.54 13.61
CA ARG A 214 -21.88 3.18 13.93
C ARG A 214 -21.12 2.56 15.10
N VAL A 215 -19.81 2.71 15.17
CA VAL A 215 -19.01 2.22 16.29
C VAL A 215 -19.38 2.97 17.57
N ALA A 216 -19.52 4.30 17.49
CA ALA A 216 -19.96 5.11 18.61
C ALA A 216 -21.37 4.73 19.09
N ALA A 217 -22.31 4.46 18.19
CA ALA A 217 -23.65 3.99 18.54
C ALA A 217 -23.67 2.63 19.25
N LEU A 218 -22.65 1.79 19.05
CA LEU A 218 -22.49 0.51 19.73
C LEU A 218 -21.72 0.63 21.05
N ALA A 219 -20.79 1.58 21.15
CA ALA A 219 -19.85 1.71 22.26
C ALA A 219 -20.27 2.75 23.32
N LEU A 220 -21.13 3.71 22.95
CA LEU A 220 -21.53 4.83 23.82
C LEU A 220 -23.02 4.76 24.21
N PRO A 221 -23.39 5.21 25.43
CA PRO A 221 -24.78 5.36 25.84
C PRO A 221 -25.57 6.32 24.94
N ALA A 222 -26.89 6.15 24.91
CA ALA A 222 -27.80 7.06 24.22
C ALA A 222 -27.69 8.48 24.79
N GLY A 223 -27.35 9.45 23.93
CA GLY A 223 -27.13 10.86 24.30
C GLY A 223 -25.67 11.31 24.30
N GLU A 224 -24.71 10.38 24.26
CA GLU A 224 -23.27 10.70 24.18
C GLU A 224 -22.69 10.54 22.75
N GLN A 225 -23.54 10.16 21.79
CA GLN A 225 -23.08 9.90 20.41
C GLN A 225 -22.63 11.16 19.65
N GLN A 226 -22.96 12.38 20.13
CA GLN A 226 -22.39 13.60 19.54
C GLN A 226 -20.86 13.70 19.70
N ALA A 227 -20.27 13.02 20.71
CA ALA A 227 -18.82 12.98 20.92
C ALA A 227 -18.10 11.86 20.12
N ALA A 228 -18.81 11.19 19.19
CA ALA A 228 -18.32 10.02 18.45
C ALA A 228 -16.92 10.20 17.85
N ALA A 229 -16.64 11.34 17.22
CA ALA A 229 -15.37 11.60 16.56
C ALA A 229 -14.19 11.85 17.53
N GLU A 230 -14.48 12.20 18.78
CA GLU A 230 -13.45 12.41 19.81
C GLU A 230 -13.06 11.08 20.47
N VAL A 231 -14.04 10.20 20.67
CA VAL A 231 -13.87 8.92 21.39
C VAL A 231 -13.49 7.78 20.44
N VAL A 232 -14.03 7.77 19.22
CA VAL A 232 -13.77 6.73 18.22
C VAL A 232 -12.78 7.26 17.19
N ARG A 233 -11.55 6.77 17.27
CA ARG A 233 -10.48 7.05 16.32
C ARG A 233 -10.23 5.84 15.43
N LEU A 234 -10.10 6.07 14.13
CA LEU A 234 -9.70 5.04 13.17
C LEU A 234 -8.19 5.10 12.97
N TYR A 235 -7.50 4.00 13.22
CA TYR A 235 -6.07 3.87 12.99
C TYR A 235 -5.79 2.89 11.85
N PRO A 236 -4.66 3.04 11.13
CA PRO A 236 -4.17 2.01 10.23
C PRO A 236 -4.01 0.67 10.96
N SER A 237 -4.13 -0.45 10.26
CA SER A 237 -3.93 -1.79 10.82
C SER A 237 -2.72 -2.50 10.20
N GLY A 238 -2.30 -3.60 10.82
CA GLY A 238 -1.19 -4.43 10.33
C GLY A 238 0.14 -3.66 10.23
N MET A 239 0.86 -3.83 9.12
CA MET A 239 2.18 -3.21 8.94
C MET A 239 2.13 -1.67 8.97
N ALA A 240 1.06 -1.05 8.48
CA ALA A 240 0.92 0.40 8.52
C ALA A 240 0.81 0.92 9.96
N ALA A 241 0.17 0.15 10.86
CA ALA A 241 0.10 0.47 12.29
C ALA A 241 1.48 0.38 12.94
N VAL A 242 2.20 -0.71 12.68
CA VAL A 242 3.56 -0.93 13.20
C VAL A 242 4.51 0.16 12.72
N TYR A 243 4.42 0.52 11.43
CA TYR A 243 5.22 1.59 10.84
C TYR A 243 4.89 2.95 11.45
N ALA A 244 3.61 3.27 11.65
CA ALA A 244 3.18 4.50 12.32
C ALA A 244 3.68 4.58 13.76
N ALA A 245 3.57 3.49 14.52
CA ALA A 245 4.06 3.41 15.90
C ALA A 245 5.58 3.62 15.97
N LEU A 246 6.36 2.97 15.09
CA LEU A 246 7.80 3.16 14.99
C LEU A 246 8.18 4.63 14.73
N ARG A 247 7.44 5.31 13.85
CA ARG A 247 7.69 6.72 13.55
C ARG A 247 7.41 7.63 14.73
N LEU A 248 6.30 7.40 15.43
CA LEU A 248 5.97 8.16 16.64
C LEU A 248 7.04 7.96 17.72
N ALA A 249 7.46 6.72 17.96
CA ALA A 249 8.52 6.43 18.92
C ALA A 249 9.85 7.13 18.57
N ARG A 250 10.23 7.16 17.28
CA ARG A 250 11.43 7.88 16.82
C ARG A 250 11.30 9.39 16.95
N ALA A 251 10.11 9.95 16.68
CA ALA A 251 9.86 11.38 16.84
C ALA A 251 9.97 11.79 18.32
N LEU A 252 9.36 11.00 19.23
CA LEU A 252 9.47 11.23 20.67
C LEU A 252 10.93 11.16 21.15
N ALA A 253 11.67 10.12 20.75
CA ALA A 253 13.07 10.00 21.12
C ALA A 253 13.95 11.16 20.59
N ALA A 254 13.59 11.76 19.45
CA ALA A 254 14.29 12.94 18.94
C ALA A 254 13.97 14.19 19.77
N LEU A 255 12.72 14.36 20.23
CA LEU A 255 12.32 15.45 21.11
C LEU A 255 13.01 15.35 22.48
N ASP A 256 13.06 14.15 23.06
CA ASP A 256 13.77 13.92 24.33
C ASP A 256 15.26 14.28 24.21
N ALA A 257 15.90 13.92 23.09
CA ALA A 257 17.30 14.27 22.83
C ALA A 257 17.52 15.79 22.64
N GLU A 258 16.55 16.50 22.05
CA GLU A 258 16.60 17.96 21.92
C GLU A 258 16.40 18.66 23.27
N GLU A 259 15.52 18.16 24.14
CA GLU A 259 15.34 18.67 25.51
C GLU A 259 16.58 18.45 26.38
N GLU A 260 17.23 17.29 26.29
CA GLU A 260 18.50 17.02 26.98
C GLU A 260 19.64 17.95 26.53
N LEU A 261 19.68 18.31 25.23
CA LEU A 261 20.66 19.25 24.68
C LEU A 261 20.32 20.72 25.00
N GLY A 262 19.04 21.06 25.18
CA GLY A 262 18.57 22.40 25.54
C GLY A 262 18.64 22.73 27.04
N GLY A 263 18.62 21.71 27.92
CA GLY A 263 18.66 21.88 29.38
C GLY A 263 20.05 22.12 30.00
N GLY A 264 21.12 22.07 29.21
CA GLY A 264 22.51 22.26 29.68
C GLY A 264 23.01 23.71 29.71
N GLY A 265 22.15 24.69 29.43
CA GLY A 265 22.53 26.07 29.12
C GLY A 265 22.05 27.16 30.08
N GLU A 266 21.79 26.88 31.36
CA GLU A 266 21.56 27.94 32.37
C GLU A 266 22.16 27.53 33.72
N GLY A 267 23.43 27.88 33.93
CA GLY A 267 24.01 27.86 35.27
C GLY A 267 25.52 27.74 35.32
N ASP A 268 26.26 28.77 34.92
CA ASP A 268 27.43 29.23 35.67
C ASP A 268 27.97 30.59 35.17
N GLU A 269 27.38 31.70 35.60
CA GLU A 269 28.07 33.00 35.62
C GLU A 269 27.62 33.80 36.86
N ARG A 270 27.95 33.29 38.06
CA ARG A 270 28.14 34.11 39.28
C ARG A 270 29.11 33.42 40.23
N ARG A 271 30.39 33.81 40.12
CA ARG A 271 31.54 33.77 41.07
C ARG A 271 32.78 33.85 40.18
N ASP A 272 33.66 34.84 40.22
CA ASP A 272 33.99 35.90 41.17
C ASP A 272 34.47 37.16 40.41
#